data_AF-A0A7J2NTD7-F1
#
_entry.id   AF-A0A7J2NTD7-F1
#
_cell.length_a   1.000
_cell.length_b   1.000
_cell.length_c   1.000
_cell.angle_alpha   90.00
_cell.angle_beta   90.00
_cell.angle_gamma   90.00
#
_symmetry.space_group_name_H-M   'P 1'
#
loop_
_entity.id
_entity.type
_entity.pdbx_description
1 polymer ?
#
loop_
_entity_poly.entity_id
_entity_poly.type
_entity_poly.pdbx_seq_one_letter_code
_entity_poly.pdbx_strand_id
1 'polypeptide(L)'
;MLDKLGSALKNSMRSFISSIFVDETTLNKFVNEIQRALLQGDVAVNLVFKISENIKKRAKEEIGKGHVAKEHIVKIVYEELVAILGEEGSKITLTDKPYKILLIGLFGNGKCVHKDSLISLGDGSIEKIKDIYNRYKHEEKKLKDGSGYIIELKNPIKIKSFDLNSLKTVTSEVNLLWKLKKDKKLIKIYLDKGNDQFIITTPEHPFFCLGENGKISQIRADCVKPKYQIAVPKRVEVAGQKISLIEDIKKIKDLAVFCGDDVNIKIGEKYKNLKNLFKKEKLPYNYYHISHYIKHKSYLPLKFLNLLNIDLKDEKVKLTKYKVNSACKPLTIPACLTPELSEFVGYVFSDGYIDRKGVCISTAEDSVVKRIEELSKKLFELKITVTPDKRSKCKNIRISSSILSEFLNLSFDLPFGKKGNIKVPRHVLMSDKLCLTSFIRSYFDCDSYVNNKERQIELCSESSSLV
;
A
#
# COMPACT_ATOMS: atom_id res chain seq x y z
N MET A 1 15.28 5.65 -28.42
CA MET A 1 16.62 6.28 -28.30
C MET A 1 17.49 5.84 -29.46
N LEU A 2 17.65 4.52 -29.67
CA LEU A 2 18.29 3.95 -30.86
C LEU A 2 17.64 4.40 -32.19
N ASP A 3 16.32 4.51 -32.26
CA ASP A 3 15.64 4.98 -33.48
C ASP A 3 15.99 6.44 -33.83
N LYS A 4 16.16 7.29 -32.81
CA LYS A 4 16.56 8.70 -33.00
C LYS A 4 18.00 8.78 -33.47
N LEU A 5 18.91 8.02 -32.85
CA LEU A 5 20.31 7.91 -33.27
C LEU A 5 20.42 7.42 -34.72
N GLY A 6 19.70 6.35 -35.05
CA GLY A 6 19.66 5.80 -36.41
C GLY A 6 19.13 6.81 -37.43
N SER A 7 18.07 7.55 -37.08
CA SER A 7 17.53 8.60 -37.96
C SER A 7 18.51 9.77 -38.16
N ALA A 8 19.22 10.19 -37.11
CA ALA A 8 20.19 11.28 -37.17
C ALA A 8 21.40 10.90 -38.04
N LEU A 9 21.99 9.72 -37.81
CA LEU A 9 23.11 9.21 -38.61
C LEU A 9 22.73 9.03 -40.08
N LYS A 10 21.54 8.48 -40.34
CA LYS A 10 21.02 8.31 -41.72
C LYS A 10 20.83 9.64 -42.44
N ASN A 11 20.33 10.66 -41.73
CA ASN A 11 20.14 11.99 -42.30
C ASN A 11 21.47 12.67 -42.60
N SER A 12 22.45 12.59 -41.68
CA SER A 12 23.80 13.12 -41.91
C SER A 12 24.50 12.44 -43.08
N MET A 13 24.40 11.10 -43.19
CA MET A 13 24.95 10.37 -44.33
C MET A 13 24.30 10.77 -45.66
N ARG A 14 22.96 10.92 -45.70
CA ARG A 14 22.26 11.40 -46.90
C ARG A 14 22.71 12.80 -47.30
N SER A 15 22.79 13.72 -46.33
CA SER A 15 23.25 15.09 -46.57
C SER A 15 24.66 15.12 -47.13
N PHE A 16 25.56 14.30 -46.59
CA PHE A 16 26.95 14.21 -47.05
C PHE A 16 27.04 13.64 -48.47
N ILE A 17 26.35 12.54 -48.77
CA ILE A 17 26.33 11.93 -50.12
C ILE A 17 25.81 12.92 -51.17
N SER A 18 24.78 13.72 -50.82
CA SER A 18 24.16 14.70 -51.70
C SER A 18 25.00 15.95 -51.99
N SER A 19 26.08 16.20 -51.24
CA SER A 19 26.96 17.36 -51.47
C SER A 19 27.67 17.28 -52.82
N ILE A 20 27.80 18.38 -53.57
CA ILE A 20 28.39 18.35 -54.93
C ILE A 20 29.92 18.18 -54.87
N PHE A 21 30.57 18.87 -53.93
CA PHE A 21 32.01 18.79 -53.70
C PHE A 21 32.30 18.34 -52.25
N VAL A 22 33.34 17.53 -52.08
CA VAL A 22 33.85 17.13 -50.77
C VAL A 22 35.13 17.91 -50.50
N ASP A 23 35.01 18.94 -49.66
CA ASP A 23 36.11 19.74 -49.16
C ASP A 23 36.27 19.57 -47.63
N GLU A 24 37.31 20.15 -47.05
CA GLU A 24 37.58 20.05 -45.61
C GLU A 24 36.46 20.68 -44.76
N THR A 25 35.75 21.69 -45.29
CA THR A 25 34.63 22.31 -44.58
C THR A 25 33.42 21.37 -44.50
N THR A 26 33.08 20.69 -45.59
CA THR A 26 31.99 19.71 -45.67
C THR A 26 32.30 18.49 -44.80
N LEU A 27 33.54 18.00 -44.80
CA LEU A 27 33.98 16.90 -43.93
C LEU A 27 33.84 17.26 -42.44
N ASN A 28 34.29 18.45 -42.03
CA ASN A 28 34.18 18.89 -40.64
C ASN A 28 32.71 19.04 -40.20
N LYS A 29 31.84 19.56 -41.06
CA LYS A 29 30.40 19.65 -40.78
C LYS A 29 29.79 18.26 -40.59
N PHE A 30 30.10 17.33 -41.49
CA PHE A 30 29.61 15.94 -41.41
C PHE A 30 30.05 15.23 -40.14
N VAL A 31 31.33 15.32 -39.78
CA VAL A 31 31.85 14.72 -38.53
C VAL A 31 31.19 15.34 -37.30
N ASN A 32 30.97 16.66 -37.28
CA ASN A 32 30.28 17.32 -36.17
C ASN A 32 28.83 16.86 -36.02
N GLU A 33 28.13 16.55 -37.11
CA GLU A 33 26.78 15.99 -37.05
C GLU A 33 26.76 14.56 -36.48
N ILE A 34 27.72 13.72 -36.90
CA ILE A 34 27.93 12.39 -36.30
C ILE A 34 28.23 12.51 -34.80
N GLN A 35 29.10 13.45 -34.43
CA GLN A 35 29.46 13.73 -33.04
C GLN A 35 28.22 14.07 -32.20
N ARG A 36 27.37 14.97 -32.71
CA ARG A 36 26.10 15.34 -32.07
C ARG A 36 25.15 14.16 -31.95
N ALA A 37 25.04 13.35 -33.00
CA ALA A 37 24.18 12.16 -32.99
C ALA A 37 24.64 11.16 -31.93
N LEU A 38 25.94 10.87 -31.85
CA LEU A 38 26.50 9.94 -30.86
C LEU A 38 26.34 10.46 -29.42
N LEU A 39 26.56 11.76 -29.18
CA LEU A 39 26.34 12.37 -27.86
C LEU A 39 24.86 12.34 -27.44
N GLN A 40 23.93 12.58 -28.38
CA GLN A 40 22.49 12.40 -28.13
C GLN A 40 22.11 10.93 -27.90
N GLY A 41 22.97 10.00 -28.32
CA GLY A 41 22.85 8.56 -28.12
C GLY A 41 23.43 8.04 -26.80
N ASP A 42 23.79 8.92 -25.85
CA ASP A 42 24.50 8.60 -24.59
C ASP A 42 25.83 7.83 -24.80
N VAL A 43 26.50 8.02 -25.93
CA VAL A 43 27.85 7.48 -26.14
C VAL A 43 28.86 8.31 -25.35
N ALA A 44 29.80 7.65 -24.66
CA ALA A 44 30.79 8.30 -23.81
C ALA A 44 31.62 9.36 -24.57
N VAL A 45 31.75 10.55 -23.98
CA VAL A 45 32.37 11.73 -24.60
C VAL A 45 33.77 11.42 -25.13
N ASN A 46 34.62 10.75 -24.34
CA ASN A 46 35.99 10.39 -24.74
C ASN A 46 36.01 9.51 -25.99
N LEU A 47 35.05 8.59 -26.11
CA LEU A 47 34.93 7.69 -27.25
C LEU A 47 34.48 8.47 -28.49
N VAL A 48 33.48 9.34 -28.34
CA VAL A 48 33.00 10.22 -29.41
C VAL A 48 34.11 11.11 -29.97
N PHE A 49 34.94 11.69 -29.11
CA PHE A 49 36.10 12.49 -29.55
C PHE A 49 37.10 11.64 -30.32
N LYS A 50 37.48 10.47 -29.80
CA LYS A 50 38.43 9.55 -30.45
C LYS A 50 37.98 9.16 -31.87
N ILE A 51 36.71 8.81 -32.02
CA ILE A 51 36.12 8.45 -33.33
C ILE A 51 36.15 9.64 -34.28
N SER A 52 35.75 10.82 -33.80
CA SER A 52 35.69 12.03 -34.62
C SER A 52 37.08 12.41 -35.14
N GLU A 53 38.12 12.28 -34.31
CA GLU A 53 39.51 12.49 -34.72
C GLU A 53 39.98 11.44 -35.73
N ASN A 54 39.69 10.16 -35.48
CA ASN A 54 40.06 9.08 -36.40
C ASN A 54 39.42 9.24 -37.78
N ILE A 55 38.11 9.55 -37.83
CA ILE A 55 37.39 9.80 -39.08
C ILE A 55 38.04 10.97 -39.82
N LYS A 56 38.30 12.09 -39.14
CA LYS A 56 38.95 13.27 -39.76
C LYS A 56 40.34 12.93 -40.30
N LYS A 57 41.15 12.21 -39.52
CA LYS A 57 42.51 11.83 -39.91
C LYS A 57 42.50 10.95 -41.16
N ARG A 58 41.67 9.91 -41.18
CA ARG A 58 41.57 8.95 -42.30
C ARG A 58 40.91 9.55 -43.54
N ALA A 59 39.94 10.44 -43.36
CA ALA A 59 39.22 11.05 -44.47
C ALA A 59 40.02 12.17 -45.17
N LYS A 60 41.04 12.75 -44.52
CA LYS A 60 41.87 13.82 -45.10
C LYS A 60 42.63 13.39 -46.36
N GLU A 61 43.07 12.14 -46.44
CA GLU A 61 43.83 11.58 -47.56
C GLU A 61 42.96 11.30 -48.81
N GLU A 62 41.64 11.36 -48.64
CA GLU A 62 40.66 11.06 -49.69
C GLU A 62 40.01 12.31 -50.30
N ILE A 63 40.30 13.50 -49.75
CA ILE A 63 39.75 14.77 -50.25
C ILE A 63 40.25 15.02 -51.68
N GLY A 64 39.34 15.44 -52.58
CA GLY A 64 39.66 15.80 -53.97
C GLY A 64 39.54 14.68 -55.00
N LYS A 65 39.30 13.41 -54.60
CA LYS A 65 39.16 12.26 -55.53
C LYS A 65 37.75 12.05 -56.11
N GLY A 66 36.94 13.12 -56.18
CA GLY A 66 35.60 13.08 -56.80
C GLY A 66 34.62 12.11 -56.13
N HIS A 67 33.86 11.32 -56.92
CA HIS A 67 32.87 10.37 -56.40
C HIS A 67 33.49 9.22 -55.59
N VAL A 68 34.70 8.78 -55.95
CA VAL A 68 35.42 7.71 -55.23
C VAL A 68 35.75 8.13 -53.79
N ALA A 69 36.03 9.42 -53.57
CA ALA A 69 36.27 9.98 -52.24
C ALA A 69 35.06 9.79 -51.30
N LYS A 70 33.84 9.98 -51.80
CA LYS A 70 32.61 9.91 -50.98
C LYS A 70 32.39 8.50 -50.45
N GLU A 71 32.51 7.50 -51.31
CA GLU A 71 32.35 6.09 -50.94
C GLU A 71 33.40 5.68 -49.91
N HIS A 72 34.64 6.12 -50.10
CA HIS A 72 35.73 5.82 -49.17
C HIS A 72 35.51 6.46 -47.78
N ILE A 73 35.04 7.71 -47.74
CA ILE A 73 34.74 8.40 -46.47
C ILE A 73 33.56 7.72 -45.75
N VAL A 74 32.51 7.31 -46.47
CA VAL A 74 31.39 6.55 -45.87
C VAL A 74 31.89 5.23 -45.30
N LYS A 75 32.78 4.53 -46.01
CA LYS A 75 33.41 3.30 -45.53
C LYS A 75 34.24 3.53 -44.27
N ILE A 76 35.06 4.58 -44.22
CA ILE A 76 35.82 4.97 -43.01
C ILE A 76 34.88 5.15 -41.82
N VAL A 77 33.77 5.89 -41.98
CA VAL A 77 32.81 6.11 -40.91
C VAL A 77 32.18 4.80 -40.44
N TYR A 78 31.79 3.93 -41.37
CA TYR A 78 31.24 2.61 -41.03
C TYR A 78 32.24 1.77 -40.23
N GLU A 79 33.50 1.71 -40.66
CA GLU A 79 34.55 0.94 -39.98
C GLU A 79 34.83 1.46 -38.58
N GLU A 80 34.93 2.79 -38.40
CA GLU A 80 35.11 3.38 -37.06
C GLU A 80 33.90 3.13 -36.15
N LEU A 81 32.67 3.14 -36.70
CA LEU A 81 31.47 2.81 -35.95
C LEU A 81 31.42 1.34 -35.53
N VAL A 82 31.84 0.42 -36.41
CA VAL A 82 31.92 -1.02 -36.11
C VAL A 82 33.01 -1.30 -35.09
N ALA A 83 34.18 -0.67 -35.19
CA ALA A 83 35.29 -0.87 -34.25
C ALA A 83 34.90 -0.57 -32.79
N ILE A 84 33.96 0.35 -32.55
CA ILE A 84 33.44 0.65 -31.21
C ILE A 84 32.56 -0.47 -30.66
N LEU A 85 31.79 -1.14 -31.53
CA LEU A 85 30.89 -2.22 -31.14
C LEU A 85 31.67 -3.48 -30.73
N GLY A 86 32.96 -3.53 -31.07
CA GLY A 86 33.86 -4.64 -30.82
C GLY A 86 34.03 -5.51 -32.05
N GLU A 87 35.02 -6.40 -31.98
CA GLU A 87 35.32 -7.38 -33.03
C GLU A 87 34.54 -8.68 -32.74
N GLU A 88 35.23 -9.76 -32.35
CA GLU A 88 34.55 -11.01 -31.98
C GLU A 88 33.95 -10.96 -30.57
N GLY A 89 32.76 -11.53 -30.43
CA GLY A 89 32.11 -11.70 -29.13
C GLY A 89 32.96 -12.60 -28.22
N SER A 90 33.59 -12.02 -27.21
CA SER A 90 34.33 -12.81 -26.23
C SER A 90 33.35 -13.66 -25.42
N LYS A 91 33.53 -14.99 -25.46
CA LYS A 91 32.86 -15.87 -24.51
C LYS A 91 33.46 -15.60 -23.14
N ILE A 92 32.62 -15.18 -22.19
CA ILE A 92 33.03 -15.04 -20.80
C ILE A 92 33.25 -16.45 -20.25
N THR A 93 34.51 -16.88 -20.20
CA THR A 93 34.90 -18.15 -19.60
C THR A 93 34.92 -17.98 -18.08
N LEU A 94 33.85 -18.42 -17.41
CA LEU A 94 33.76 -18.35 -15.95
C LEU A 94 34.51 -19.53 -15.32
N THR A 95 35.69 -19.28 -14.76
CA THR A 95 36.59 -20.32 -14.22
C THR A 95 36.27 -20.77 -12.80
N ASP A 96 35.80 -19.87 -11.93
CA ASP A 96 35.68 -20.16 -10.48
C ASP A 96 34.24 -20.26 -9.98
N LYS A 97 33.90 -21.37 -9.31
CA LYS A 97 32.60 -21.60 -8.66
C LYS A 97 32.70 -21.40 -7.15
N PRO A 98 31.71 -20.74 -6.49
CA PRO A 98 30.47 -20.23 -7.07
C PRO A 98 30.62 -18.89 -7.80
N TYR A 99 29.96 -18.79 -8.95
CA TYR A 99 29.95 -17.55 -9.75
C TYR A 99 29.18 -16.45 -9.03
N LYS A 100 29.83 -15.30 -8.78
CA LYS A 100 29.19 -14.08 -8.28
C LYS A 100 28.92 -13.15 -9.47
N ILE A 101 27.75 -13.28 -10.08
CA ILE A 101 27.32 -12.41 -11.18
C ILE A 101 26.51 -11.25 -10.59
N LEU A 102 27.00 -10.01 -10.76
CA LEU A 102 26.29 -8.79 -10.37
C LEU A 102 25.69 -8.14 -11.62
N LEU A 103 24.37 -8.30 -11.80
CA LEU A 103 23.60 -7.61 -12.83
C LEU A 103 23.27 -6.19 -12.34
N ILE A 104 24.00 -5.18 -12.83
CA ILE A 104 23.72 -3.77 -12.55
C ILE A 104 22.77 -3.25 -13.63
N GLY A 105 21.47 -3.31 -13.37
CA GLY A 105 20.50 -2.44 -14.03
C GLY A 105 20.50 -1.06 -13.37
N LEU A 106 19.96 -0.05 -14.06
CA LEU A 106 19.67 1.27 -13.50
C LEU A 106 18.54 1.20 -12.44
N PHE A 107 18.82 0.53 -11.32
CA PHE A 107 18.00 0.55 -10.12
C PHE A 107 18.08 1.96 -9.52
N GLY A 108 16.93 2.60 -9.32
CA GLY A 108 16.87 3.93 -8.71
C GLY A 108 16.87 5.13 -9.68
N ASN A 109 16.77 4.92 -11.00
CA ASN A 109 16.77 5.99 -12.00
C ASN A 109 15.51 6.89 -12.05
N GLY A 110 14.85 7.08 -10.90
CA GLY A 110 13.71 7.97 -10.79
C GLY A 110 12.39 7.34 -11.19
N LYS A 111 12.22 6.01 -11.11
CA LYS A 111 10.90 5.35 -11.22
C LYS A 111 10.22 5.43 -9.85
N CYS A 112 9.47 6.49 -9.59
CA CYS A 112 8.91 6.75 -8.26
C CYS A 112 7.45 7.17 -8.36
N VAL A 113 6.67 6.83 -7.35
CA VAL A 113 5.29 7.31 -7.20
C VAL A 113 5.23 8.45 -6.19
N HIS A 114 4.16 9.25 -6.21
CA HIS A 114 3.96 10.32 -5.25
C HIS A 114 3.81 9.78 -3.82
N LYS A 115 4.21 10.58 -2.82
CA LYS A 115 4.22 10.20 -1.38
C LYS A 115 2.86 9.73 -0.84
N ASP A 116 1.78 10.22 -1.43
CA ASP A 116 0.40 9.89 -1.03
C ASP A 116 -0.19 8.70 -1.81
N SER A 117 0.59 8.05 -2.67
CA SER A 117 0.14 6.86 -3.39
C SER A 117 -0.14 5.71 -2.43
N LEU A 118 -1.26 5.04 -2.63
CA LEU A 118 -1.70 3.89 -1.83
C LEU A 118 -1.04 2.61 -2.33
N ILE A 119 -0.53 1.81 -1.40
CA ILE A 119 0.15 0.54 -1.64
C ILE A 119 -0.64 -0.56 -0.95
N SER A 120 -0.96 -1.62 -1.71
CA SER A 120 -1.60 -2.83 -1.18
C SER A 120 -0.53 -3.78 -0.64
N LEU A 121 -0.57 -4.04 0.66
CA LEU A 121 0.36 -4.92 1.36
C LEU A 121 -0.07 -6.39 1.23
N GLY A 122 0.87 -7.30 1.51
CA GLY A 122 0.66 -8.73 1.42
C GLY A 122 -0.42 -9.26 2.38
N ASP A 123 -0.63 -8.57 3.50
CA ASP A 123 -1.64 -8.85 4.52
C ASP A 123 -3.04 -8.33 4.16
N GLY A 124 -3.19 -7.65 3.01
CA GLY A 124 -4.45 -7.06 2.55
C GLY A 124 -4.67 -5.62 2.98
N SER A 125 -3.84 -5.08 3.88
CA SER A 125 -3.94 -3.67 4.27
C SER A 125 -3.51 -2.74 3.15
N ILE A 126 -4.05 -1.52 3.15
CA ILE A 126 -3.74 -0.47 2.18
C ILE A 126 -3.20 0.73 2.95
N GLU A 127 -1.99 1.16 2.61
CA GLU A 127 -1.30 2.26 3.30
C GLU A 127 -0.67 3.23 2.30
N LYS A 128 -0.51 4.50 2.67
CA LYS A 128 0.24 5.45 1.84
C LYS A 128 1.72 5.09 1.88
N ILE A 129 2.40 5.18 0.74
CA ILE A 129 3.83 4.87 0.63
C ILE A 129 4.69 5.71 1.59
N LYS A 130 4.30 6.95 1.88
CA LYS A 130 4.99 7.78 2.88
C LYS A 130 4.90 7.22 4.30
N ASP A 131 3.77 6.65 4.67
CA ASP A 131 3.52 6.13 6.01
C ASP A 131 4.30 4.83 6.19
N ILE A 132 4.34 4.00 5.13
CA ILE A 132 5.24 2.84 5.05
C ILE A 132 6.70 3.27 5.25
N TYR A 133 7.17 4.27 4.51
CA TYR A 133 8.55 4.78 4.63
C TYR A 133 8.86 5.32 6.03
N ASN A 134 7.94 6.12 6.59
CA ASN A 134 8.15 6.79 7.87
C ASN A 134 8.34 5.81 9.05
N ARG A 135 7.77 4.59 8.99
CA ARG A 135 8.00 3.53 9.98
C ARG A 135 9.49 3.18 10.15
N TYR A 136 10.26 3.26 9.06
CA TYR A 136 11.66 2.86 9.01
C TYR A 136 12.62 4.03 8.83
N LYS A 137 12.13 5.28 8.91
CA LYS A 137 12.92 6.48 8.65
C LYS A 137 14.18 6.58 9.50
N HIS A 138 14.18 6.02 10.71
CA HIS A 138 15.33 5.98 11.61
C HIS A 138 16.51 5.18 11.06
N GLU A 139 16.30 4.33 10.05
CA GLU A 139 17.34 3.54 9.37
C GLU A 139 17.78 4.16 8.02
N GLU A 140 17.34 5.39 7.70
CA GLU A 140 17.61 6.00 6.39
C GLU A 140 19.09 6.37 6.20
N LYS A 141 19.65 5.96 5.06
CA LYS A 141 21.01 6.30 4.61
C LYS A 141 20.92 7.25 3.43
N LYS A 142 21.72 8.33 3.46
CA LYS A 142 21.79 9.27 2.33
C LYS A 142 22.55 8.63 1.17
N LEU A 143 22.04 8.81 -0.05
CA LEU A 143 22.73 8.36 -1.26
C LEU A 143 23.98 9.21 -1.52
N LYS A 144 25.04 8.58 -2.05
CA LYS A 144 26.35 9.21 -2.26
C LYS A 144 26.29 10.42 -3.20
N ASP A 145 25.40 10.36 -4.19
CA ASP A 145 25.15 11.41 -5.19
C ASP A 145 24.26 12.56 -4.65
N GLY A 146 23.76 12.45 -3.41
CA GLY A 146 22.84 13.41 -2.82
C GLY A 146 21.42 13.39 -3.38
N SER A 147 21.09 12.47 -4.29
CA SER A 147 19.80 12.40 -4.98
C SER A 147 18.64 11.98 -4.08
N GLY A 148 18.93 11.45 -2.89
CA GLY A 148 17.90 11.02 -1.96
C GLY A 148 18.41 10.15 -0.83
N TYR A 149 17.53 9.29 -0.36
CA TYR A 149 17.72 8.40 0.78
C TYR A 149 17.27 6.98 0.41
N ILE A 150 17.92 6.00 1.02
CA ILE A 150 17.60 4.58 0.91
C ILE A 150 17.49 3.98 2.31
N ILE A 151 16.53 3.07 2.49
CA ILE A 151 16.41 2.23 3.67
C ILE A 151 16.53 0.78 3.21
N GLU A 152 17.38 0.03 3.89
CA GLU A 152 17.52 -1.42 3.71
C GLU A 152 16.78 -2.12 4.86
N LEU A 153 15.76 -2.89 4.51
CA LEU A 153 14.87 -3.52 5.45
C LEU A 153 15.46 -4.84 5.94
N LYS A 154 15.70 -4.95 7.26
CA LYS A 154 16.10 -6.22 7.89
C LYS A 154 15.04 -7.30 7.77
N ASN A 155 13.77 -6.89 7.84
CA ASN A 155 12.61 -7.75 7.65
C ASN A 155 11.84 -7.28 6.42
N PRO A 156 11.75 -8.09 5.34
CA PRO A 156 11.08 -7.68 4.12
C PRO A 156 9.60 -7.35 4.33
N ILE A 157 9.14 -6.30 3.66
CA ILE A 157 7.72 -5.96 3.60
C ILE A 157 7.10 -6.75 2.45
N LYS A 158 5.97 -7.41 2.69
CA LYS A 158 5.23 -8.11 1.64
C LYS A 158 4.26 -7.14 0.97
N ILE A 159 4.25 -7.09 -0.36
CA ILE A 159 3.32 -6.28 -1.17
C ILE A 159 2.61 -7.13 -2.21
N LYS A 160 1.49 -6.64 -2.73
CA LYS A 160 0.84 -7.22 -3.92
C LYS A 160 1.50 -6.66 -5.19
N SER A 161 2.01 -7.55 -6.03
CA SER A 161 2.67 -7.25 -7.30
C SER A 161 1.96 -7.92 -8.46
N PHE A 162 2.16 -7.41 -9.67
CA PHE A 162 1.69 -8.05 -10.90
C PHE A 162 2.81 -8.92 -11.49
N ASP A 163 2.55 -10.21 -11.66
CA ASP A 163 3.48 -11.12 -12.33
C ASP A 163 3.16 -11.21 -13.83
N LEU A 164 4.15 -10.88 -14.66
CA LEU A 164 4.01 -10.88 -16.12
C LEU A 164 3.86 -12.27 -16.73
N ASN A 165 4.33 -13.31 -16.04
CA ASN A 165 4.25 -14.69 -16.56
C ASN A 165 2.86 -15.28 -16.34
N SER A 166 2.35 -15.19 -15.11
CA SER A 166 1.02 -15.72 -14.76
C SER A 166 -0.12 -14.77 -15.06
N LEU A 167 0.17 -13.48 -15.31
CA LEU A 167 -0.82 -12.40 -15.43
C LEU A 167 -1.73 -12.27 -14.21
N LYS A 168 -1.23 -12.69 -13.04
CA LYS A 168 -1.95 -12.65 -11.77
C LYS A 168 -1.25 -11.75 -10.76
N THR A 169 -1.99 -11.37 -9.74
CA THR A 169 -1.43 -10.71 -8.57
C THR A 169 -0.73 -11.76 -7.70
N VAL A 170 0.52 -11.50 -7.33
CA VAL A 170 1.32 -12.32 -6.42
C VAL A 170 1.79 -11.50 -5.24
N THR A 171 2.14 -12.16 -4.14
CA THR A 171 2.79 -11.49 -3.01
C THR A 171 4.31 -11.47 -3.24
N SER A 172 4.92 -10.29 -3.23
CA SER A 172 6.37 -10.12 -3.39
C SER A 172 7.00 -9.47 -2.15
N GLU A 173 8.28 -9.76 -1.92
CA GLU A 173 9.05 -9.19 -0.82
C GLU A 173 9.80 -7.93 -1.27
N VAL A 174 9.74 -6.90 -0.44
CA VAL A 174 10.41 -5.61 -0.63
C VAL A 174 11.48 -5.46 0.44
N ASN A 175 12.73 -5.33 -0.01
CA ASN A 175 13.89 -5.24 0.88
C ASN A 175 14.47 -3.82 0.92
N LEU A 176 14.08 -2.96 -0.02
CA LEU A 176 14.62 -1.61 -0.16
C LEU A 176 13.48 -0.59 -0.29
N LEU A 177 13.56 0.49 0.48
CA LEU A 177 12.69 1.65 0.32
C LEU A 177 13.50 2.86 -0.15
N TRP A 178 13.03 3.51 -1.20
CA TRP A 178 13.71 4.64 -1.82
C TRP A 178 12.90 5.93 -1.63
N LYS A 179 13.59 7.02 -1.28
CA LYS A 179 13.03 8.36 -1.23
C LYS A 179 13.96 9.30 -1.99
N LEU A 180 13.58 9.63 -3.22
CA LEU A 180 14.36 10.50 -4.09
C LEU A 180 13.85 11.94 -4.03
N LYS A 181 14.78 12.89 -4.09
CA LYS A 181 14.47 14.30 -4.39
C LYS A 181 14.40 14.43 -5.90
N LYS A 182 13.29 14.95 -6.40
CA LYS A 182 13.09 15.18 -7.84
C LYS A 182 12.65 16.61 -8.06
N ASP A 183 13.39 17.31 -8.91
CA ASP A 183 13.11 18.70 -9.31
C ASP A 183 12.23 18.76 -10.56
N LYS A 184 12.08 17.62 -11.27
CA LYS A 184 11.20 17.51 -12.44
C LYS A 184 9.72 17.42 -12.01
N LYS A 185 8.85 18.02 -12.82
CA LYS A 185 7.39 17.92 -12.66
C LYS A 185 6.94 16.45 -12.73
N LEU A 186 6.06 16.06 -11.81
CA LEU A 186 5.42 14.76 -11.82
C LEU A 186 4.30 14.73 -12.87
N ILE A 187 3.99 13.54 -13.38
CA ILE A 187 2.90 13.27 -14.31
C ILE A 187 1.74 12.66 -13.53
N LYS A 188 0.53 13.18 -13.79
CA LYS A 188 -0.73 12.65 -13.27
C LYS A 188 -1.45 11.91 -14.40
N ILE A 189 -1.58 10.59 -14.28
CA ILE A 189 -2.28 9.74 -15.25
C ILE A 189 -3.66 9.43 -14.71
N TYR A 190 -4.71 9.76 -15.47
CA TYR A 190 -6.10 9.40 -15.16
C TYR A 190 -6.45 8.07 -15.83
N LEU A 191 -7.18 7.22 -15.11
CA LEU A 191 -7.71 5.96 -15.59
C LEU A 191 -9.21 6.14 -15.86
N ASP A 192 -9.64 5.75 -17.06
CA ASP A 192 -11.05 5.76 -17.44
C ASP A 192 -11.78 4.55 -16.84
N LYS A 193 -12.13 4.68 -15.55
CA LYS A 193 -12.86 3.67 -14.76
C LYS A 193 -14.17 4.21 -14.15
N GLY A 194 -14.61 5.39 -14.58
CA GLY A 194 -15.82 6.04 -14.07
C GLY A 194 -15.70 6.62 -12.65
N ASN A 195 -14.50 6.72 -12.09
CA ASN A 195 -14.28 7.18 -10.70
C ASN A 195 -13.08 8.14 -10.55
N ASP A 196 -12.73 8.88 -11.60
CA ASP A 196 -11.63 9.87 -11.63
C ASP A 196 -10.30 9.40 -11.02
N GLN A 197 -10.07 8.08 -11.00
CA GLN A 197 -8.86 7.51 -10.42
C GLN A 197 -7.62 7.98 -11.17
N PHE A 198 -6.60 8.38 -10.40
CA PHE A 198 -5.35 8.82 -10.98
C PHE A 198 -4.15 8.29 -10.20
N ILE A 199 -3.02 8.20 -10.90
CA ILE A 199 -1.73 7.88 -10.31
C ILE A 199 -0.77 9.03 -10.63
N ILE A 200 -0.12 9.55 -9.60
CA ILE A 200 0.92 10.59 -9.74
C ILE A 200 2.28 9.92 -9.64
N THR A 201 3.10 10.12 -10.66
CA THR A 201 4.36 9.42 -10.80
C THR A 201 5.42 10.27 -11.50
N THR A 202 6.66 9.81 -11.49
CA THR A 202 7.74 10.41 -12.27
C THR A 202 7.62 10.07 -13.76
N PRO A 203 8.16 10.90 -14.67
CA PRO A 203 8.14 10.63 -16.11
C PRO A 203 8.68 9.26 -16.52
N GLU A 204 9.70 8.78 -15.82
CA GLU A 204 10.39 7.53 -16.12
C GLU A 204 9.65 6.28 -15.61
N HIS A 205 8.59 6.42 -14.81
CA HIS A 205 7.89 5.29 -14.20
C HIS A 205 7.15 4.43 -15.24
N PRO A 206 7.37 3.11 -15.27
CA PRO A 206 6.73 2.24 -16.25
C PRO A 206 5.31 1.84 -15.83
N PHE A 207 4.41 1.82 -16.80
CA PHE A 207 3.08 1.21 -16.73
C PHE A 207 3.04 -0.02 -17.63
N PHE A 208 2.38 -1.07 -17.18
CA PHE A 208 2.09 -2.23 -18.01
C PHE A 208 0.92 -1.90 -18.93
N CYS A 209 1.17 -1.81 -20.23
CA CYS A 209 0.15 -1.49 -21.24
C CYS A 209 -0.05 -2.67 -22.19
N LEU A 210 -1.30 -2.96 -22.52
CA LEU A 210 -1.65 -3.94 -23.56
C LEU A 210 -1.44 -3.29 -24.94
N GLY A 211 -0.54 -3.85 -25.73
CA GLY A 211 -0.30 -3.43 -27.11
C GLY A 211 -1.33 -4.00 -28.08
N GLU A 212 -1.35 -3.47 -29.31
CA GLU A 212 -2.28 -3.88 -30.38
C GLU A 212 -2.12 -5.37 -30.78
N ASN A 213 -0.94 -5.95 -30.55
CA ASN A 213 -0.66 -7.37 -30.76
C ASN A 213 -1.13 -8.28 -29.61
N GLY A 214 -1.85 -7.74 -28.63
CA GLY A 214 -2.31 -8.47 -27.44
C GLY A 214 -1.21 -8.78 -26.41
N LYS A 215 0.00 -8.22 -26.56
CA LYS A 215 1.09 -8.42 -25.60
C LYS A 215 1.20 -7.25 -24.62
N ILE A 216 1.48 -7.56 -23.36
CA ILE A 216 1.74 -6.55 -22.33
C ILE A 216 3.20 -6.09 -22.46
N SER A 217 3.40 -4.77 -22.44
CA SER A 217 4.73 -4.14 -22.46
C SER A 217 4.83 -3.03 -21.42
N GLN A 218 6.04 -2.69 -21.00
CA GLN A 218 6.27 -1.56 -20.09
C GLN A 218 6.42 -0.27 -20.89
N ILE A 219 5.54 0.70 -20.65
CA ILE A 219 5.56 2.03 -21.28
C ILE A 219 5.77 3.09 -20.20
N ARG A 220 6.70 4.02 -20.40
CA ARG A 220 6.96 5.12 -19.45
C ARG A 220 5.76 6.05 -19.32
N ALA A 221 5.58 6.64 -18.15
CA ALA A 221 4.51 7.59 -17.84
C ALA A 221 4.41 8.74 -18.84
N ASP A 222 5.54 9.32 -19.24
CA ASP A 222 5.61 10.40 -20.24
C ASP A 222 5.32 9.97 -21.69
N CYS A 223 5.25 8.67 -21.93
CA CYS A 223 4.98 8.07 -23.23
C CYS A 223 3.58 7.43 -23.30
N VAL A 224 2.83 7.42 -22.19
CA VAL A 224 1.43 6.94 -22.16
C VAL A 224 0.56 7.93 -22.93
N LYS A 225 -0.30 7.42 -23.82
CA LYS A 225 -1.23 8.22 -24.62
C LYS A 225 -2.68 7.89 -24.24
N PRO A 226 -3.64 8.80 -24.49
CA PRO A 226 -5.07 8.47 -24.38
C PRO A 226 -5.40 7.19 -25.17
N LYS A 227 -6.34 6.39 -24.65
CA LYS A 227 -6.77 5.07 -25.17
C LYS A 227 -5.81 3.90 -24.94
N TYR A 228 -4.61 4.11 -24.39
CA TYR A 228 -3.76 3.00 -24.00
C TYR A 228 -4.42 2.22 -22.86
N GLN A 229 -4.47 0.89 -23.00
CA GLN A 229 -5.04 0.01 -21.97
C GLN A 229 -3.98 -0.32 -20.93
N ILE A 230 -4.09 0.27 -19.75
CA ILE A 230 -3.18 0.03 -18.63
C ILE A 230 -3.67 -1.16 -17.82
N ALA A 231 -2.77 -2.07 -17.49
CA ALA A 231 -3.07 -3.22 -16.65
C ALA A 231 -3.43 -2.78 -15.24
N VAL A 232 -4.55 -3.30 -14.76
CA VAL A 232 -5.12 -3.02 -13.45
C VAL A 232 -5.55 -4.36 -12.84
N PRO A 233 -5.44 -4.52 -11.52
CA PRO A 233 -5.90 -5.75 -10.89
C PRO A 233 -7.41 -5.92 -11.10
N LYS A 234 -7.82 -7.06 -11.68
CA LYS A 234 -9.24 -7.43 -11.80
C LYS A 234 -9.80 -7.90 -10.46
N ARG A 235 -8.96 -8.57 -9.67
CA ARG A 235 -9.25 -9.04 -8.31
C ARG A 235 -7.97 -8.90 -7.49
N VAL A 236 -8.11 -8.48 -6.24
CA VAL A 236 -7.02 -8.51 -5.27
C VAL A 236 -7.32 -9.67 -4.32
N GLU A 237 -6.56 -10.75 -4.44
CA GLU A 237 -6.66 -11.86 -3.50
C GLU A 237 -5.94 -11.49 -2.21
N VAL A 238 -6.73 -11.31 -1.16
CA VAL A 238 -6.22 -11.19 0.20
C VAL A 238 -6.15 -12.59 0.80
N ALA A 239 -4.98 -12.98 1.31
CA ALA A 239 -4.85 -14.16 2.14
C ALA A 239 -5.49 -13.82 3.49
N GLY A 240 -6.82 -13.84 3.54
CA GLY A 240 -7.57 -13.45 4.71
C GLY A 240 -7.23 -14.36 5.88
N GLN A 241 -6.99 -13.77 7.05
CA GLN A 241 -6.61 -14.50 8.24
C GLN A 241 -7.67 -14.32 9.34
N LYS A 242 -7.70 -15.26 10.29
CA LYS A 242 -8.53 -15.11 11.48
C LYS A 242 -7.96 -13.96 12.32
N ILE A 243 -8.77 -12.95 12.59
CA ILE A 243 -8.34 -11.74 13.30
C ILE A 243 -8.74 -11.83 14.77
N SER A 244 -7.75 -11.86 15.65
CA SER A 244 -7.95 -11.75 17.10
C SER A 244 -8.11 -10.29 17.52
N LEU A 245 -9.07 -10.03 18.40
CA LEU A 245 -9.38 -8.72 18.98
C LEU A 245 -8.91 -8.61 20.44
N ILE A 246 -8.31 -9.68 20.99
CA ILE A 246 -7.86 -9.76 22.38
C ILE A 246 -6.88 -8.63 22.72
N GLU A 247 -5.92 -8.35 21.84
CA GLU A 247 -4.93 -7.30 22.08
C GLU A 247 -5.54 -5.90 22.10
N ASP A 248 -6.62 -5.67 21.36
CA ASP A 248 -7.35 -4.41 21.43
C ASP A 248 -8.20 -4.32 22.69
N ILE A 249 -8.86 -5.42 23.06
CA ILE A 249 -9.62 -5.51 24.31
C ILE A 249 -8.71 -5.20 25.51
N LYS A 250 -7.50 -5.75 25.54
CA LYS A 250 -6.49 -5.50 26.59
C LYS A 250 -6.09 -4.02 26.72
N LYS A 251 -6.23 -3.21 25.65
CA LYS A 251 -5.92 -1.77 25.67
C LYS A 251 -7.02 -0.94 26.34
N ILE A 252 -8.23 -1.48 26.48
CA ILE A 252 -9.34 -0.75 27.09
C ILE A 252 -9.08 -0.56 28.59
N LYS A 253 -9.13 0.69 29.06
CA LYS A 253 -8.82 1.05 30.45
C LYS A 253 -9.99 0.67 31.37
N ASP A 254 -9.67 0.38 32.62
CA ASP A 254 -10.64 0.19 33.70
C ASP A 254 -11.66 -0.95 33.48
N LEU A 255 -11.32 -1.93 32.63
CA LEU A 255 -12.08 -3.15 32.42
C LEU A 255 -11.51 -4.35 33.17
N ALA A 256 -12.42 -5.18 33.67
CA ALA A 256 -12.14 -6.48 34.21
C ALA A 256 -12.85 -7.55 33.37
N VAL A 257 -12.20 -8.70 33.24
CA VAL A 257 -12.68 -9.87 32.50
C VAL A 257 -13.13 -10.93 33.49
N PHE A 258 -14.21 -11.62 33.17
CA PHE A 258 -14.65 -12.79 33.92
C PHE A 258 -13.71 -13.94 33.63
N CYS A 259 -13.11 -14.52 34.66
CA CYS A 259 -12.15 -15.62 34.53
C CYS A 259 -12.53 -16.82 35.42
N GLY A 260 -13.73 -16.80 36.02
CA GLY A 260 -14.17 -17.88 36.91
C GLY A 260 -13.23 -18.11 38.10
N ASP A 261 -13.20 -19.35 38.58
CA ASP A 261 -12.45 -19.73 39.78
C ASP A 261 -10.93 -19.85 39.54
N ASP A 262 -10.51 -19.95 38.28
CA ASP A 262 -9.10 -20.05 37.86
C ASP A 262 -8.23 -18.89 38.36
N VAL A 263 -8.83 -17.73 38.59
CA VAL A 263 -8.11 -16.53 39.09
C VAL A 263 -7.53 -16.79 40.47
N ASN A 264 -8.33 -17.36 41.38
CA ASN A 264 -7.91 -17.58 42.76
C ASN A 264 -6.81 -18.65 42.83
N ILE A 265 -6.91 -19.69 41.99
CA ILE A 265 -5.90 -20.74 41.85
C ILE A 265 -4.56 -20.14 41.43
N LYS A 266 -4.52 -19.39 40.32
CA LYS A 266 -3.27 -18.79 39.80
C LYS A 266 -2.64 -17.76 40.74
N ILE A 267 -3.46 -16.98 41.46
CA ILE A 267 -2.95 -16.07 42.50
C ILE A 267 -2.34 -16.86 43.66
N GLY A 268 -2.97 -17.96 44.06
CA GLY A 268 -2.45 -18.88 45.06
C GLY A 268 -1.11 -19.49 44.67
N GLU A 269 -1.00 -20.03 43.46
CA GLU A 269 0.23 -20.64 42.94
C GLU A 269 1.39 -19.65 42.86
N LYS A 270 1.18 -18.46 42.28
CA LYS A 270 2.27 -17.51 42.00
C LYS A 270 2.59 -16.58 43.18
N TYR A 271 1.59 -16.19 43.96
CA TYR A 271 1.72 -15.16 45.01
C TYR A 271 1.30 -15.64 46.40
N LYS A 272 0.83 -16.89 46.58
CA LYS A 272 0.19 -17.45 47.79
C LYS A 272 -1.17 -16.84 48.11
N ASN A 273 -1.32 -15.52 48.01
CA ASN A 273 -2.58 -14.81 48.26
C ASN A 273 -2.60 -13.43 47.58
N LEU A 274 -3.79 -12.83 47.52
CA LEU A 274 -4.02 -11.52 46.91
C LEU A 274 -3.24 -10.39 47.58
N LYS A 275 -3.03 -10.45 48.92
CA LYS A 275 -2.29 -9.42 49.66
C LYS A 275 -0.82 -9.35 49.21
N ASN A 276 -0.21 -10.50 48.98
CA ASN A 276 1.15 -10.61 48.47
C ASN A 276 1.29 -10.11 47.02
N LEU A 277 0.29 -10.34 46.16
CA LEU A 277 0.25 -9.78 44.81
C LEU A 277 0.33 -8.23 44.87
N PHE A 278 -0.52 -7.60 45.68
CA PHE A 278 -0.52 -6.14 45.83
C PHE A 278 0.79 -5.59 46.41
N LYS A 279 1.40 -6.31 47.37
CA LYS A 279 2.66 -5.89 47.97
C LYS A 279 3.83 -6.00 47.00
N LYS A 280 3.93 -7.09 46.23
CA LYS A 280 5.04 -7.33 45.29
C LYS A 280 4.96 -6.46 44.04
N GLU A 281 3.78 -6.36 43.43
CA GLU A 281 3.60 -5.69 42.13
C GLU A 281 3.33 -4.18 42.25
N LYS A 282 3.29 -3.62 43.47
CA LYS A 282 3.05 -2.19 43.75
C LYS A 282 1.89 -1.61 42.92
N LEU A 283 0.77 -2.33 42.94
CA LEU A 283 -0.36 -2.04 42.07
C LEU A 283 -1.03 -0.69 42.41
N PRO A 284 -1.35 0.15 41.41
CA PRO A 284 -1.92 1.49 41.62
C PRO A 284 -3.43 1.46 41.96
N TYR A 285 -3.94 0.35 42.49
CA TYR A 285 -5.36 0.12 42.73
C TYR A 285 -5.67 0.02 44.22
N ASN A 286 -6.89 0.36 44.61
CA ASN A 286 -7.35 0.12 45.96
C ASN A 286 -7.53 -1.40 46.20
N TYR A 287 -6.81 -1.96 47.17
CA TYR A 287 -6.82 -3.38 47.50
C TYR A 287 -8.23 -3.92 47.79
N TYR A 288 -9.01 -3.21 48.60
CA TYR A 288 -10.35 -3.65 48.99
C TYR A 288 -11.28 -3.73 47.78
N HIS A 289 -11.25 -2.72 46.91
CA HIS A 289 -12.06 -2.69 45.70
C HIS A 289 -11.75 -3.87 44.78
N ILE A 290 -10.47 -4.09 44.47
CA ILE A 290 -10.06 -5.22 43.62
C ILE A 290 -10.34 -6.58 44.28
N SER A 291 -10.12 -6.69 45.60
CA SER A 291 -10.41 -7.91 46.33
C SER A 291 -11.88 -8.29 46.26
N HIS A 292 -12.78 -7.31 46.26
CA HIS A 292 -14.20 -7.55 46.10
C HIS A 292 -14.52 -8.09 44.70
N TYR A 293 -13.94 -7.51 43.64
CA TYR A 293 -14.16 -7.98 42.26
C TYR A 293 -13.62 -9.39 42.02
N ILE A 294 -12.43 -9.71 42.54
CA ILE A 294 -11.81 -11.02 42.36
C ILE A 294 -12.52 -12.08 43.20
N LYS A 295 -12.76 -11.83 44.50
CA LYS A 295 -13.30 -12.85 45.41
C LYS A 295 -14.80 -13.10 45.25
N HIS A 296 -15.59 -12.06 44.97
CA HIS A 296 -17.05 -12.18 44.97
C HIS A 296 -17.68 -12.14 43.58
N LYS A 297 -16.96 -11.66 42.57
CA LYS A 297 -17.50 -11.56 41.20
C LYS A 297 -16.71 -12.40 40.19
N SER A 298 -15.58 -12.98 40.58
CA SER A 298 -14.68 -13.74 39.69
C SER A 298 -14.22 -12.93 38.47
N TYR A 299 -14.11 -11.61 38.62
CA TYR A 299 -13.58 -10.70 37.61
C TYR A 299 -12.15 -10.28 37.94
N LEU A 300 -11.30 -10.31 36.94
CA LEU A 300 -9.90 -9.92 37.01
C LEU A 300 -9.67 -8.68 36.12
N PRO A 301 -9.14 -7.57 36.65
CA PRO A 301 -8.70 -6.45 35.83
C PRO A 301 -7.80 -6.89 34.67
N LEU A 302 -8.04 -6.39 33.45
CA LEU A 302 -7.30 -6.82 32.25
C LEU A 302 -5.78 -6.66 32.39
N LYS A 303 -5.33 -5.63 33.12
CA LYS A 303 -3.89 -5.40 33.37
C LYS A 303 -3.22 -6.52 34.19
N PHE A 304 -3.99 -7.36 34.88
CA PHE A 304 -3.45 -8.46 35.69
C PHE A 304 -3.30 -9.75 34.88
N LEU A 305 -3.85 -9.82 33.67
CA LEU A 305 -3.76 -11.03 32.83
C LEU A 305 -2.30 -11.42 32.56
N ASN A 306 -1.47 -10.45 32.15
CA ASN A 306 -0.04 -10.68 31.91
C ASN A 306 0.70 -11.00 33.22
N LEU A 307 0.31 -10.41 34.35
CA LEU A 307 0.92 -10.70 35.65
C LEU A 307 0.66 -12.14 36.11
N LEU A 308 -0.50 -12.71 35.75
CA LEU A 308 -0.92 -14.05 36.15
C LEU A 308 -0.75 -15.11 35.05
N ASN A 309 -0.15 -14.75 33.91
CA ASN A 309 -0.06 -15.61 32.72
C ASN A 309 -1.42 -16.24 32.38
N ILE A 310 -2.47 -15.41 32.33
CA ILE A 310 -3.81 -15.82 31.92
C ILE A 310 -4.02 -15.38 30.48
N ASP A 311 -4.12 -16.37 29.59
CA ASP A 311 -4.51 -16.16 28.21
C ASP A 311 -6.03 -16.21 28.08
N LEU A 312 -6.58 -15.23 27.38
CA LEU A 312 -7.98 -15.24 26.95
C LEU A 312 -8.07 -16.17 25.74
N LYS A 313 -8.51 -17.42 25.93
CA LYS A 313 -8.64 -18.40 24.85
C LYS A 313 -10.07 -18.57 24.35
N ASP A 314 -11.03 -17.99 25.06
CA ASP A 314 -12.45 -18.12 24.73
C ASP A 314 -12.81 -17.40 23.44
N GLU A 315 -13.77 -17.95 22.69
CA GLU A 315 -14.35 -17.28 21.51
C GLU A 315 -15.03 -15.95 21.86
N LYS A 316 -15.48 -15.82 23.11
CA LYS A 316 -16.14 -14.63 23.64
C LYS A 316 -15.60 -14.31 25.03
N VAL A 317 -15.42 -13.02 25.30
CA VAL A 317 -14.89 -12.51 26.56
C VAL A 317 -15.98 -11.71 27.27
N LYS A 318 -16.27 -12.06 28.52
CA LYS A 318 -17.22 -11.31 29.34
C LYS A 318 -16.50 -10.22 30.13
N LEU A 319 -16.90 -8.97 29.93
CA LEU A 319 -16.23 -7.78 30.42
C LEU A 319 -17.14 -6.93 31.29
N THR A 320 -16.56 -6.25 32.27
CA THR A 320 -17.25 -5.26 33.10
C THR A 320 -16.30 -4.11 33.46
N LYS A 321 -16.86 -2.93 33.79
CA LYS A 321 -16.09 -1.83 34.35
C LYS A 321 -15.86 -2.05 35.84
N TYR A 322 -14.63 -1.87 36.30
CA TYR A 322 -14.29 -1.87 37.72
C TYR A 322 -13.88 -0.44 38.14
N LYS A 323 -14.85 0.38 38.55
CA LYS A 323 -14.62 1.68 39.21
C LYS A 323 -15.35 1.76 40.55
N VAL A 324 -14.90 2.67 41.41
CA VAL A 324 -15.41 2.82 42.79
C VAL A 324 -16.89 3.19 42.85
N ASN A 325 -17.49 3.81 41.82
CA ASN A 325 -18.91 4.22 41.81
C ASN A 325 -19.61 4.02 40.45
N SER A 326 -19.33 2.91 39.76
CA SER A 326 -19.95 2.67 38.44
C SER A 326 -20.40 1.22 38.31
N ALA A 327 -21.67 0.97 38.62
CA ALA A 327 -22.33 -0.28 38.23
C ALA A 327 -22.59 -0.21 36.72
N CYS A 328 -21.70 -0.80 35.92
CA CYS A 328 -21.97 -1.04 34.51
C CYS A 328 -22.44 -2.49 34.35
N LYS A 329 -23.48 -2.71 33.53
CA LYS A 329 -23.90 -4.07 33.20
C LYS A 329 -22.75 -4.76 32.47
N PRO A 330 -22.33 -5.97 32.89
CA PRO A 330 -21.37 -6.74 32.13
C PRO A 330 -21.87 -6.95 30.70
N LEU A 331 -20.96 -7.04 29.74
CA LEU A 331 -21.28 -7.45 28.38
C LEU A 331 -20.30 -8.50 27.89
N THR A 332 -20.73 -9.26 26.90
CA THR A 332 -19.90 -10.24 26.21
C THR A 332 -19.36 -9.65 24.91
N ILE A 333 -18.11 -9.86 24.55
CA ILE A 333 -17.55 -9.40 23.27
C ILE A 333 -16.85 -10.58 22.57
N PRO A 334 -17.03 -10.78 21.25
CA PRO A 334 -16.25 -11.75 20.50
C PRO A 334 -14.74 -11.49 20.62
N ALA A 335 -13.96 -12.52 20.93
CA ALA A 335 -12.51 -12.43 21.01
C ALA A 335 -11.84 -12.37 19.63
N CYS A 336 -12.58 -12.70 18.58
CA CYS A 336 -12.14 -12.64 17.19
C CYS A 336 -13.18 -11.91 16.34
N LEU A 337 -12.73 -11.35 15.21
CA LEU A 337 -13.63 -10.81 14.20
C LEU A 337 -14.41 -11.95 13.55
N THR A 338 -15.74 -11.86 13.57
CA THR A 338 -16.65 -12.80 12.90
C THR A 338 -17.45 -12.07 11.81
N PRO A 339 -18.09 -12.80 10.89
CA PRO A 339 -18.99 -12.19 9.90
C PRO A 339 -20.09 -11.33 10.54
N GLU A 340 -20.70 -11.78 11.64
CA GLU A 340 -21.74 -11.03 12.35
C GLU A 340 -21.20 -9.77 13.03
N LEU A 341 -20.00 -9.84 13.63
CA LEU A 341 -19.38 -8.64 14.19
C LEU A 341 -19.00 -7.66 13.07
N SER A 342 -18.51 -8.15 11.93
CA SER A 342 -18.19 -7.33 10.77
C SER A 342 -19.44 -6.66 10.19
N GLU A 343 -20.56 -7.38 10.12
CA GLU A 343 -21.87 -6.85 9.72
C GLU A 343 -22.36 -5.76 10.69
N PHE A 344 -22.26 -6.01 12.00
CA PHE A 344 -22.62 -5.02 13.00
C PHE A 344 -21.77 -3.74 12.88
N VAL A 345 -20.45 -3.90 12.70
CA VAL A 345 -19.53 -2.78 12.51
C VAL A 345 -19.87 -2.02 11.23
N GLY A 346 -20.27 -2.69 10.14
CA GLY A 346 -20.68 -2.03 8.90
C GLY A 346 -21.90 -1.13 9.08
N TYR A 347 -22.95 -1.59 9.76
CA TYR A 347 -24.11 -0.74 10.11
C TYR A 347 -23.71 0.47 10.98
N VAL A 348 -22.76 0.27 11.90
CA VAL A 348 -22.26 1.38 12.72
C VAL A 348 -21.44 2.35 11.89
N PHE A 349 -20.73 1.89 10.85
CA PHE A 349 -19.90 2.72 9.98
C PHE A 349 -20.69 3.53 8.96
N SER A 350 -21.85 3.03 8.48
CA SER A 350 -22.76 3.78 7.61
C SER A 350 -23.58 4.80 8.40
N ASP A 351 -24.74 4.42 8.93
CA ASP A 351 -25.71 5.33 9.57
C ASP A 351 -25.51 5.50 11.08
N GLY A 352 -24.47 4.88 11.63
CA GLY A 352 -24.20 4.91 13.06
C GLY A 352 -23.43 6.11 13.59
N TYR A 353 -23.28 6.21 14.89
CA TYR A 353 -22.17 6.89 15.56
C TYR A 353 -22.01 6.32 16.97
N ILE A 354 -20.85 6.56 17.57
CA ILE A 354 -20.61 6.19 18.97
C ILE A 354 -20.45 7.44 19.83
N ASP A 355 -21.00 7.39 21.03
CA ASP A 355 -20.76 8.37 22.09
C ASP A 355 -20.27 7.66 23.37
N ARG A 356 -20.01 8.43 24.44
CA ARG A 356 -19.52 7.88 25.71
C ARG A 356 -20.49 6.92 26.41
N LYS A 357 -21.77 6.96 26.06
CA LYS A 357 -22.84 6.17 26.69
C LYS A 357 -23.24 4.96 25.83
N GLY A 358 -22.89 4.91 24.55
CA GLY A 358 -23.26 3.79 23.67
C GLY A 358 -23.17 4.06 22.18
N VAL A 359 -23.82 3.19 21.42
CA VAL A 359 -23.91 3.22 19.96
C VAL A 359 -25.30 3.72 19.56
N CYS A 360 -25.37 4.56 18.54
CA CYS A 360 -26.61 5.00 17.90
C CYS A 360 -26.58 4.64 16.42
N ILE A 361 -27.70 4.22 15.85
CA ILE A 361 -27.88 3.97 14.42
C ILE A 361 -29.25 4.50 14.02
N SER A 362 -29.34 5.19 12.88
CA SER A 362 -30.61 5.72 12.37
C SER A 362 -30.96 5.00 11.08
N THR A 363 -32.17 4.48 10.95
CA THR A 363 -32.58 3.81 9.70
C THR A 363 -34.09 3.90 9.48
N ALA A 364 -34.53 3.98 8.24
CA ALA A 364 -35.94 3.88 7.88
C ALA A 364 -36.43 2.43 7.70
N GLU A 365 -35.51 1.47 7.62
CA GLU A 365 -35.80 0.09 7.23
C GLU A 365 -36.00 -0.82 8.45
N ASP A 366 -37.19 -1.42 8.57
CA ASP A 366 -37.54 -2.29 9.70
C ASP A 366 -36.78 -3.62 9.72
N SER A 367 -36.36 -4.10 8.54
CA SER A 367 -35.49 -5.26 8.41
C SER A 367 -34.13 -5.02 9.07
N VAL A 368 -33.57 -3.82 8.89
CA VAL A 368 -32.29 -3.40 9.48
C VAL A 368 -32.42 -3.27 11.01
N VAL A 369 -33.53 -2.71 11.50
CA VAL A 369 -33.79 -2.63 12.96
C VAL A 369 -33.80 -4.02 13.60
N LYS A 370 -34.54 -4.97 13.02
CA LYS A 370 -34.61 -6.36 13.52
C LYS A 370 -33.24 -7.02 13.49
N ARG A 371 -32.48 -6.82 12.40
CA ARG A 371 -31.14 -7.40 12.27
C ARG A 371 -30.17 -6.85 13.31
N ILE A 372 -30.18 -5.55 13.57
CA ILE A 372 -29.37 -4.93 14.61
C ILE A 372 -29.76 -5.45 16.01
N GLU A 373 -31.05 -5.68 16.27
CA GLU A 373 -31.51 -6.29 17.53
C GLU A 373 -30.92 -7.69 17.74
N GLU A 374 -31.02 -8.55 16.71
CA GLU A 374 -30.46 -9.90 16.72
C GLU A 374 -28.95 -9.88 16.97
N LEU A 375 -28.21 -9.03 16.23
CA LEU A 375 -26.76 -8.89 16.36
C LEU A 375 -26.39 -8.37 17.75
N SER A 376 -27.11 -7.36 18.27
CA SER A 376 -26.87 -6.80 19.60
C SER A 376 -27.03 -7.85 20.70
N LYS A 377 -28.08 -8.68 20.60
CA LYS A 377 -28.33 -9.77 21.54
C LYS A 377 -27.30 -10.89 21.41
N LYS A 378 -26.98 -11.32 20.18
CA LYS A 378 -26.07 -12.46 19.91
C LYS A 378 -24.61 -12.15 20.25
N LEU A 379 -24.15 -10.95 19.89
CA LEU A 379 -22.76 -10.54 20.05
C LEU A 379 -22.50 -10.01 21.46
N PHE A 380 -23.44 -9.23 22.01
CA PHE A 380 -23.20 -8.43 23.20
C PHE A 380 -24.09 -8.72 24.39
N GLU A 381 -25.13 -9.55 24.23
CA GLU A 381 -26.18 -9.79 25.23
C GLU A 381 -26.91 -8.49 25.66
N LEU A 382 -26.96 -7.50 24.74
CA LEU A 382 -27.58 -6.20 24.99
C LEU A 382 -28.94 -6.11 24.31
N LYS A 383 -29.87 -5.42 24.98
CA LYS A 383 -31.14 -4.99 24.39
C LYS A 383 -30.95 -3.66 23.68
N ILE A 384 -31.69 -3.46 22.60
CA ILE A 384 -31.75 -2.18 21.91
C ILE A 384 -32.93 -1.35 22.44
N THR A 385 -32.84 -0.03 22.29
CA THR A 385 -33.99 0.88 22.43
C THR A 385 -34.25 1.52 21.08
N VAL A 386 -35.49 1.47 20.62
CA VAL A 386 -35.90 2.04 19.33
C VAL A 386 -36.84 3.20 19.60
N THR A 387 -36.53 4.36 19.04
CA THR A 387 -37.38 5.56 19.17
C THR A 387 -37.66 6.14 17.78
N PRO A 388 -38.90 6.50 17.46
CA PRO A 388 -39.20 7.15 16.18
C PRO A 388 -38.55 8.54 16.15
N ASP A 389 -37.95 8.90 15.01
CA ASP A 389 -37.59 10.29 14.76
C ASP A 389 -38.86 11.10 14.51
N LYS A 390 -38.94 12.29 15.11
CA LYS A 390 -40.08 13.20 14.93
C LYS A 390 -40.03 13.95 13.59
N ARG A 391 -38.85 14.00 12.96
CA ARG A 391 -38.59 14.81 11.76
C ARG A 391 -38.51 14.00 10.47
N SER A 392 -38.44 12.67 10.57
CA SER A 392 -38.25 11.79 9.43
C SER A 392 -39.00 10.47 9.65
N LYS A 393 -39.02 9.62 8.62
CA LYS A 393 -39.52 8.24 8.74
C LYS A 393 -38.54 7.31 9.45
N CYS A 394 -37.38 7.81 9.85
CA CYS A 394 -36.34 7.01 10.46
C CYS A 394 -36.65 6.65 11.92
N LYS A 395 -36.05 5.54 12.35
CA LYS A 395 -36.04 5.07 13.72
C LYS A 395 -34.61 5.18 14.25
N ASN A 396 -34.47 5.76 15.43
CA ASN A 396 -33.21 5.87 16.15
C ASN A 396 -33.06 4.66 17.06
N ILE A 397 -32.07 3.83 16.76
CA ILE A 397 -31.67 2.65 17.53
C ILE A 397 -30.56 3.05 18.49
N ARG A 398 -30.70 2.68 19.76
CA ARG A 398 -29.73 2.95 20.82
C ARG A 398 -29.30 1.64 21.50
N ILE A 399 -27.99 1.42 21.56
CA ILE A 399 -27.37 0.33 22.33
C ILE A 399 -26.54 0.97 23.46
N SER A 400 -27.09 0.93 24.67
CA SER A 400 -26.54 1.64 25.83
C SER A 400 -25.42 0.86 26.52
N SER A 401 -24.20 0.98 26.01
CA SER A 401 -23.00 0.43 26.66
C SER A 401 -21.76 1.27 26.35
N SER A 402 -21.18 1.88 27.39
CA SER A 402 -19.92 2.62 27.27
C SER A 402 -18.72 1.71 26.95
N ILE A 403 -18.77 0.44 27.36
CA ILE A 403 -17.74 -0.55 27.06
C ILE A 403 -17.77 -0.89 25.57
N LEU A 404 -18.96 -1.03 24.99
CA LEU A 404 -19.11 -1.28 23.55
C LEU A 404 -18.57 -0.10 22.72
N SER A 405 -18.86 1.14 23.11
CA SER A 405 -18.30 2.31 22.42
C SER A 405 -16.77 2.36 22.49
N GLU A 406 -16.18 2.09 23.66
CA GLU A 406 -14.73 2.05 23.83
C GLU A 406 -14.08 0.92 23.00
N PHE A 407 -14.71 -0.25 22.96
CA PHE A 407 -14.29 -1.35 22.10
C PHE A 407 -14.32 -0.97 20.62
N LEU A 408 -15.42 -0.39 20.13
CA LEU A 408 -15.52 0.02 18.73
C LEU A 408 -14.49 1.10 18.36
N ASN A 409 -14.23 2.04 19.28
CA ASN A 409 -13.23 3.08 19.09
C ASN A 409 -11.81 2.49 18.98
N LEU A 410 -11.43 1.58 19.87
CA LEU A 410 -10.07 1.04 19.94
C LEU A 410 -9.80 -0.08 18.94
N SER A 411 -10.79 -0.93 18.66
CA SER A 411 -10.63 -2.05 17.73
C SER A 411 -10.86 -1.65 16.26
N PHE A 412 -11.66 -0.63 15.98
CA PHE A 412 -12.01 -0.29 14.59
C PHE A 412 -11.68 1.16 14.20
N ASP A 413 -10.94 1.89 15.04
CA ASP A 413 -10.57 3.30 14.82
C ASP A 413 -11.80 4.23 14.61
N LEU A 414 -12.96 3.87 15.14
CA LEU A 414 -14.19 4.64 14.98
C LEU A 414 -14.20 5.84 15.95
N PRO A 415 -14.25 7.10 15.50
CA PRO A 415 -14.23 8.26 16.40
C PRO A 415 -15.54 8.40 17.19
N PHE A 416 -15.44 9.03 18.36
CA PHE A 416 -16.62 9.49 19.09
C PHE A 416 -17.24 10.70 18.39
N GLY A 417 -18.56 10.66 18.17
CA GLY A 417 -19.30 11.74 17.50
C GLY A 417 -19.20 11.68 15.97
N LYS A 418 -18.84 12.80 15.33
CA LYS A 418 -18.88 12.94 13.87
C LYS A 418 -17.83 12.07 13.18
N LYS A 419 -18.26 11.40 12.10
CA LYS A 419 -17.42 10.59 11.21
C LYS A 419 -16.97 11.43 10.02
N GLY A 420 -15.86 12.16 10.16
CA GLY A 420 -15.30 12.92 9.04
C GLY A 420 -14.44 12.04 8.13
N ASN A 421 -13.27 11.64 8.65
CA ASN A 421 -12.23 10.97 7.86
C ASN A 421 -12.02 9.53 8.37
N ILE A 422 -13.04 8.68 8.21
CA ILE A 422 -12.98 7.26 8.58
C ILE A 422 -12.46 6.42 7.41
N LYS A 423 -11.89 5.25 7.70
CA LYS A 423 -11.37 4.31 6.70
C LYS A 423 -11.91 2.93 7.00
N VAL A 424 -11.89 2.02 6.03
CA VAL A 424 -12.22 0.62 6.30
C VAL A 424 -11.29 0.11 7.41
N PRO A 425 -11.81 -0.47 8.52
CA PRO A 425 -10.97 -0.89 9.61
C PRO A 425 -9.91 -1.89 9.17
N ARG A 426 -8.68 -1.74 9.67
CA ARG A 426 -7.57 -2.63 9.32
C ARG A 426 -7.91 -4.11 9.59
N HIS A 427 -8.57 -4.37 10.71
CA HIS A 427 -9.06 -5.71 11.07
C HIS A 427 -9.98 -6.30 10.01
N VAL A 428 -10.88 -5.50 9.41
CA VAL A 428 -11.77 -5.94 8.34
C VAL A 428 -11.00 -6.19 7.05
N LEU A 429 -10.07 -5.30 6.66
CA LEU A 429 -9.26 -5.48 5.45
C LEU A 429 -8.39 -6.74 5.47
N MET A 430 -7.87 -7.10 6.64
CA MET A 430 -7.00 -8.29 6.83
C MET A 430 -7.80 -9.57 7.09
N SER A 431 -9.12 -9.47 7.25
CA SER A 431 -9.97 -10.61 7.61
C SER A 431 -10.22 -11.57 6.45
N ASP A 432 -10.81 -12.71 6.77
CA ASP A 432 -11.32 -13.62 5.75
C ASP A 432 -12.41 -12.96 4.88
N LYS A 433 -12.65 -13.58 3.73
CA LYS A 433 -13.59 -13.06 2.74
C LYS A 433 -15.00 -12.87 3.32
N LEU A 434 -15.47 -13.74 4.21
CA LEU A 434 -16.82 -13.66 4.76
C LEU A 434 -16.97 -12.45 5.68
N CYS A 435 -15.98 -12.19 6.53
CA CYS A 435 -15.94 -10.98 7.35
C CYS A 435 -15.94 -9.72 6.49
N LEU A 436 -15.04 -9.64 5.50
CA LEU A 436 -14.96 -8.49 4.58
C LEU A 436 -16.28 -8.26 3.83
N THR A 437 -16.88 -9.29 3.25
CA THR A 437 -18.15 -9.14 2.51
C THR A 437 -19.31 -8.78 3.43
N SER A 438 -19.31 -9.24 4.68
CA SER A 438 -20.38 -8.90 5.64
C SER A 438 -20.33 -7.43 6.04
N PHE A 439 -19.12 -6.88 6.21
CA PHE A 439 -18.93 -5.44 6.42
C PHE A 439 -19.39 -4.64 5.19
N ILE A 440 -18.96 -5.01 3.98
CA ILE A 440 -19.33 -4.30 2.76
C ILE A 440 -20.85 -4.35 2.55
N ARG A 441 -21.47 -5.52 2.71
CA ARG A 441 -22.92 -5.69 2.54
C ARG A 441 -23.71 -4.76 3.46
N SER A 442 -23.40 -4.78 4.76
CA SER A 442 -24.12 -3.93 5.74
C SER A 442 -23.88 -2.44 5.53
N TYR A 443 -22.68 -2.04 5.11
CA TYR A 443 -22.42 -0.65 4.72
C TYR A 443 -23.27 -0.26 3.50
N PHE A 444 -23.33 -1.14 2.50
CA PHE A 444 -24.07 -0.95 1.27
C PHE A 444 -25.59 -0.94 1.49
N ASP A 445 -26.12 -1.80 2.36
CA ASP A 445 -27.55 -1.83 2.73
C ASP A 445 -28.05 -0.50 3.32
N CYS A 446 -27.14 0.33 3.83
CA CYS A 446 -27.44 1.65 4.40
C CYS A 446 -27.18 2.82 3.44
N ASP A 447 -25.97 2.89 2.86
CA ASP A 447 -25.46 4.10 2.19
C ASP A 447 -25.51 4.02 0.66
N SER A 448 -26.04 2.93 0.09
CA SER A 448 -26.04 2.74 -1.37
C SER A 448 -27.35 3.11 -2.05
N TYR A 449 -27.21 3.46 -3.32
CA TYR A 449 -28.32 3.70 -4.22
C TYR A 449 -28.19 2.85 -5.49
N VAL A 450 -29.30 2.27 -5.93
CA VAL A 450 -29.37 1.50 -7.18
C VAL A 450 -29.96 2.39 -8.27
N ASN A 451 -29.13 2.76 -9.23
CA ASN A 451 -29.56 3.51 -10.40
C ASN A 451 -30.01 2.54 -11.50
N ASN A 452 -31.32 2.28 -11.56
CA ASN A 452 -31.92 1.36 -12.51
C ASN A 452 -31.78 1.79 -13.98
N LYS A 453 -31.62 3.09 -14.25
CA LYS A 453 -31.50 3.61 -15.62
C LYS A 453 -30.13 3.29 -16.21
N GLU A 454 -29.08 3.53 -15.44
CA GLU A 454 -27.69 3.30 -15.86
C GLU A 454 -27.18 1.90 -15.50
N ARG A 455 -28.01 1.09 -14.82
CA ARG A 455 -27.66 -0.26 -14.31
C ARG A 455 -26.39 -0.25 -13.45
N GLN A 456 -26.28 0.76 -12.61
CA GLN A 456 -25.13 0.96 -11.73
C GLN A 456 -25.56 1.06 -10.26
N ILE A 457 -24.59 0.81 -9.40
CA ILE A 457 -24.69 1.03 -7.97
C ILE A 457 -23.81 2.21 -7.58
N GLU A 458 -24.33 3.07 -6.72
CA GLU A 458 -23.65 4.27 -6.26
C GLU A 458 -23.52 4.19 -4.73
N LEU A 459 -22.33 4.54 -4.24
CA LEU A 459 -22.03 4.64 -2.82
C LEU A 459 -21.40 6.01 -2.59
N CYS A 460 -21.99 6.80 -1.69
CA CYS A 460 -21.50 8.13 -1.37
C CYS A 460 -20.92 8.15 0.05
N SER A 461 -19.75 8.76 0.22
CA SER A 461 -19.17 9.01 1.54
C SER A 461 -18.41 10.32 1.54
N GLU A 462 -18.50 11.08 2.64
CA GLU A 462 -17.63 12.24 2.87
C GLU A 462 -16.16 11.82 3.04
N SER A 463 -15.90 10.57 3.39
CA SER A 463 -14.55 10.06 3.57
C SER A 463 -14.01 9.40 2.30
N SER A 464 -13.10 10.10 1.62
CA SER A 464 -12.38 9.57 0.46
C SER A 464 -11.43 8.41 0.79
N SER A 465 -11.23 8.08 2.07
CA SER A 465 -10.41 6.94 2.50
C SER A 465 -11.23 5.67 2.71
N LEU A 466 -12.56 5.80 2.71
CA LEU A 466 -13.50 4.69 2.87
C LEU A 466 -13.93 4.11 1.53
N VAL A 467 -14.15 5.00 0.54
CA VAL A 467 -14.38 4.70 -0.88
C VAL A 467 -13.04 4.45 -1.57
#